data_AF-A0A2N2FD43-F1
#
_entry.id   AF-A0A2N2FD43-F1
#
_cell.length_a   1.000
_cell.length_b   1.000
_cell.length_c   1.000
_cell.angle_alpha   90.00
_cell.angle_beta   90.00
_cell.angle_gamma   90.00
#
_symmetry.space_group_name_H-M   'P 1'
#
loop_
_entity.id
_entity.type
_entity.pdbx_description
1 polymer ?
#
loop_
_entity_poly.entity_id
_entity_poly.type
_entity_poly.pdbx_seq_one_letter_code
_entity_poly.pdbx_strand_id
1 'polypeptide(L)'
;MKYQITLNDKTQTEITQEQADKIFKLSSNPNIKTIWIDNQLIAFSAITTIKPIEDRKSLPLPQYKPFTRERRIRALECMLNGFKSYFGNRKINVNARIILNKMETSLENTINSRSEMFNNPLIDVL
;
A
#
# COMPACT_ATOMS: atom_id res chain seq x y z
N MET A 1 18.65 -0.31 -9.66
CA MET A 1 17.19 -0.06 -9.70
C MET A 1 16.65 -0.75 -10.94
N LYS A 2 15.54 -1.46 -10.84
CA LYS A 2 14.89 -2.13 -11.97
C LYS A 2 13.63 -1.35 -12.35
N TYR A 3 13.23 -1.44 -13.60
CA TYR A 3 11.97 -0.88 -14.09
C TYR A 3 11.10 -1.98 -14.65
N GLN A 4 9.79 -1.77 -14.58
CA GLN A 4 8.80 -2.57 -15.27
C GLN A 4 8.30 -1.79 -16.46
N ILE A 5 8.35 -2.39 -17.65
CA ILE A 5 7.67 -1.86 -18.82
C ILE A 5 6.38 -2.64 -19.08
N THR A 6 5.34 -1.94 -19.50
CA THR A 6 4.09 -2.54 -19.97
C THR A 6 3.95 -2.29 -21.45
N LEU A 7 3.75 -3.35 -22.22
CA LEU A 7 3.49 -3.27 -23.66
C LEU A 7 1.97 -3.30 -23.96
N ASN A 8 1.55 -2.86 -25.16
CA ASN A 8 0.15 -2.77 -25.58
C ASN A 8 -0.67 -4.07 -25.41
N ASP A 9 -0.01 -5.22 -25.42
CA ASP A 9 -0.57 -6.57 -25.21
C ASP A 9 -0.68 -6.97 -23.73
N LYS A 10 -0.42 -6.02 -22.80
CA LYS A 10 -0.30 -6.22 -21.35
C LYS A 10 0.91 -7.07 -20.94
N THR A 11 1.83 -7.39 -21.85
CA THR A 11 3.07 -8.06 -21.49
C THR A 11 3.91 -7.12 -20.64
N GLN A 12 4.29 -7.61 -19.46
CA GLN A 12 5.16 -6.90 -18.54
C GLN A 12 6.55 -7.54 -18.58
N THR A 13 7.58 -6.74 -18.84
CA THR A 13 8.97 -7.19 -18.70
C THR A 13 9.76 -6.26 -17.79
N GLU A 14 10.73 -6.84 -17.10
CA GLU A 14 11.67 -6.08 -16.29
C GLU A 14 12.81 -5.61 -17.17
N ILE A 15 13.22 -4.36 -17.00
CA ILE A 15 14.38 -3.79 -17.67
C ILE A 15 15.33 -3.18 -16.64
N THR A 16 16.59 -3.06 -17.01
CA THR A 16 17.61 -2.40 -16.18
C THR A 16 17.43 -0.88 -16.21
N GLN A 17 18.04 -0.18 -15.24
CA GLN A 17 18.13 1.29 -15.24
C GLN A 17 18.70 1.81 -16.57
N GLU A 18 19.77 1.19 -17.07
CA GLU A 18 20.43 1.62 -18.30
C GLU A 18 19.50 1.53 -19.52
N GLN A 19 18.72 0.45 -19.61
CA GLN A 19 17.70 0.28 -20.64
C GLN A 19 16.57 1.33 -20.50
N ALA A 20 16.13 1.61 -19.28
CA ALA A 20 15.12 2.63 -19.02
C ALA A 20 15.61 4.03 -19.43
N ASP A 21 16.84 4.39 -19.04
CA ASP A 21 17.46 5.67 -19.41
C ASP A 21 17.61 5.81 -20.92
N LYS A 22 17.95 4.72 -21.61
CA LYS A 22 17.98 4.68 -23.07
C LYS A 22 16.60 4.94 -23.65
N ILE A 23 15.54 4.31 -23.14
CA ILE A 23 14.16 4.57 -23.61
C ILE A 23 13.77 6.03 -23.35
N PHE A 24 14.05 6.58 -22.16
CA PHE A 24 13.72 7.97 -21.83
C PHE A 24 14.44 8.96 -22.75
N LYS A 25 15.73 8.74 -23.04
CA LYS A 25 16.50 9.57 -23.99
C LYS A 25 15.95 9.50 -25.42
N LEU A 26 15.44 8.34 -25.83
CA LEU A 26 14.91 8.14 -27.19
C LEU A 26 13.45 8.58 -27.32
N SER A 27 12.70 8.66 -26.21
CA SER A 27 11.28 9.05 -26.21
C SER A 27 11.02 10.47 -26.73
N SER A 28 12.02 11.34 -26.64
CA SER A 28 11.97 12.71 -27.15
C SER A 28 12.34 12.83 -28.63
N ASN A 29 12.74 11.73 -29.30
CA ASN A 29 13.08 11.73 -30.71
C ASN A 29 11.96 11.06 -31.56
N PRO A 30 11.19 11.83 -32.34
CA PRO A 30 10.05 11.32 -33.09
C PRO A 30 10.42 10.38 -34.24
N ASN A 31 11.69 10.32 -34.64
CA ASN A 31 12.15 9.46 -35.73
C ASN A 31 12.40 8.00 -35.30
N ILE A 32 12.38 7.72 -34.00
CA ILE A 32 12.66 6.39 -33.48
C ILE A 32 11.37 5.59 -33.41
N LYS A 33 11.28 4.57 -34.27
CA LYS A 33 10.10 3.69 -34.34
C LYS A 33 10.25 2.41 -33.52
N THR A 34 11.48 1.95 -33.27
CA THR A 34 11.75 0.66 -32.63
C THR A 34 12.97 0.73 -31.72
N ILE A 35 12.99 -0.09 -30.66
CA ILE A 35 14.11 -0.23 -29.72
C ILE A 35 14.35 -1.70 -29.39
N TRP A 36 15.62 -2.08 -29.17
CA TRP A 36 15.98 -3.41 -28.68
C TRP A 36 15.97 -3.46 -27.15
N ILE A 37 15.23 -4.43 -26.59
CA ILE A 37 15.18 -4.75 -25.16
C ILE A 37 15.32 -6.27 -25.03
N ASP A 38 16.31 -6.75 -24.26
CA ASP A 38 16.56 -8.18 -24.01
C ASP A 38 16.47 -9.08 -25.25
N ASN A 39 17.17 -8.68 -26.32
CA ASN A 39 17.19 -9.36 -27.62
C ASN A 39 15.84 -9.43 -28.36
N GLN A 40 14.89 -8.56 -28.00
CA GLN A 40 13.65 -8.37 -28.73
C GLN A 40 13.58 -6.95 -29.30
N LEU A 41 13.15 -6.84 -30.56
CA LEU A 41 12.87 -5.56 -31.20
C LEU A 41 11.42 -5.17 -30.91
N ILE A 42 11.24 -4.09 -30.16
CA ILE A 42 9.93 -3.61 -29.70
C ILE A 42 9.64 -2.28 -30.39
N ALA A 43 8.41 -2.12 -30.89
CA ALA A 43 7.95 -0.82 -31.40
C ALA A 43 7.83 0.17 -30.25
N PHE A 44 8.33 1.40 -30.42
CA PHE A 44 8.29 2.40 -29.36
C PHE A 44 6.84 2.75 -28.96
N SER A 45 5.93 2.75 -29.94
CA SER A 45 4.47 2.90 -29.73
C SER A 45 3.81 1.74 -28.97
N ALA A 46 4.50 0.60 -28.82
CA ALA A 46 4.02 -0.50 -28.00
C ALA A 46 4.25 -0.27 -26.51
N ILE A 47 5.18 0.61 -26.12
CA ILE A 47 5.50 0.90 -24.72
C ILE A 47 4.45 1.85 -24.15
N THR A 48 3.57 1.33 -23.30
CA THR A 48 2.51 2.12 -22.66
C THR A 48 2.96 2.82 -21.39
N THR A 49 3.76 2.13 -20.57
CA THR A 49 4.23 2.64 -19.29
C THR A 49 5.60 2.07 -18.95
N ILE A 50 6.42 2.88 -18.30
CA ILE A 50 7.71 2.51 -17.71
C ILE A 50 7.64 2.99 -16.27
N LYS A 51 7.67 2.06 -15.31
CA LYS A 51 7.58 2.38 -13.89
C LYS A 51 8.78 1.81 -13.16
N PRO A 52 9.38 2.56 -12.21
CA PRO A 52 10.37 1.96 -11.35
C PRO A 52 9.73 0.81 -10.58
N ILE A 53 10.40 -0.33 -10.53
CA ILE A 53 10.10 -1.36 -9.56
C ILE A 53 10.70 -0.83 -8.27
N GLU A 54 9.86 -0.17 -7.47
CA GLU A 54 10.20 0.10 -6.10
C GLU A 54 10.44 -1.26 -5.44
N ASP A 55 11.71 -1.54 -5.10
CA ASP A 55 12.02 -2.56 -4.11
C ASP A 55 11.13 -2.20 -2.92
N ARG A 56 10.04 -2.95 -2.69
CA ARG A 56 9.29 -2.93 -1.42
C ARG A 56 10.17 -3.49 -0.28
N LYS A 57 11.46 -3.17 -0.27
CA LYS A 57 12.29 -3.26 0.91
C LYS A 57 11.78 -2.19 1.86
N SER A 58 10.82 -2.62 2.67
CA SER A 58 10.38 -1.95 3.88
C SER A 58 10.25 -0.44 3.71
N LEU A 59 9.12 0.02 3.16
CA LEU A 59 8.61 1.31 3.64
C LEU A 59 8.68 1.21 5.17
N PRO A 60 9.44 2.08 5.88
CA PRO A 60 9.41 2.06 7.32
C PRO A 60 7.93 2.11 7.69
N LEU A 61 7.48 1.16 8.52
CA LEU A 61 6.12 1.18 9.05
C LEU A 61 5.87 2.64 9.45
N PRO A 62 4.80 3.29 8.94
CA PRO A 62 4.57 4.70 9.21
C PRO A 62 4.75 4.86 10.71
N GLN A 63 5.70 5.70 11.12
CA GLN A 63 6.01 5.87 12.54
C GLN A 63 4.75 6.40 13.19
N TYR A 64 3.96 5.49 13.75
CA TYR A 64 2.68 5.79 14.33
C TYR A 64 2.97 6.62 15.56
N LYS A 65 2.82 7.94 15.43
CA LYS A 65 2.95 8.83 16.58
C LYS A 65 2.02 8.31 17.69
N PRO A 66 2.49 8.21 18.93
CA PRO A 66 1.65 7.76 20.02
C PRO A 66 0.46 8.71 20.21
N PHE A 67 -0.68 8.14 20.58
CA PHE A 67 -1.93 8.85 20.81
C PHE A 67 -2.04 9.21 22.28
N THR A 68 -2.60 10.38 22.59
CA THR A 68 -3.09 10.65 23.94
C THR A 68 -4.24 9.70 24.28
N ARG A 69 -4.51 9.49 25.56
CA ARG A 69 -5.63 8.68 26.03
C ARG A 69 -6.95 9.04 25.35
N GLU A 70 -7.32 10.32 25.31
CA GLU A 70 -8.58 10.79 24.68
C GLU A 70 -8.57 10.59 23.17
N ARG A 71 -7.42 10.76 22.51
CA ARG A 71 -7.32 10.54 21.07
C ARG A 71 -7.47 9.07 20.74
N ARG A 72 -6.91 8.17 21.56
CA ARG A 72 -7.03 6.72 21.37
C ARG A 72 -8.45 6.24 21.65
N ILE A 73 -9.11 6.71 22.71
CA ILE A 73 -10.52 6.41 23.01
C ILE A 73 -11.39 6.79 21.80
N ARG A 74 -11.31 8.05 21.34
CA ARG A 74 -12.10 8.51 20.18
C ARG A 74 -11.83 7.69 18.91
N ALA A 75 -10.57 7.31 18.68
CA ALA A 75 -10.23 6.48 17.52
C ALA A 75 -10.87 5.09 17.61
N LEU A 76 -10.80 4.44 18.77
CA LEU A 76 -11.41 3.11 19.01
C LEU A 76 -12.94 3.16 18.92
N GLU A 77 -13.58 4.19 19.46
CA GLU A 77 -15.03 4.41 19.32
C GLU A 77 -15.44 4.58 17.86
N CYS A 78 -14.70 5.38 17.09
CA CYS A 78 -14.92 5.54 15.65
C CYS A 78 -14.77 4.20 14.89
N MET A 79 -13.73 3.42 15.21
CA MET A 79 -13.51 2.11 14.60
C MET A 79 -14.65 1.13 14.91
N LEU A 80 -15.09 1.06 16.18
CA LEU A 80 -16.20 0.22 16.61
C LEU A 80 -17.52 0.62 15.95
N ASN A 81 -17.81 1.91 15.87
CA ASN A 81 -19.01 2.42 15.20
C ASN A 81 -18.99 2.11 13.71
N GLY A 82 -17.85 2.30 13.04
CA GLY A 82 -17.67 1.93 11.63
C GLY A 82 -17.86 0.42 11.40
N PHE A 83 -17.29 -0.40 12.28
CA PHE A 83 -17.44 -1.86 12.22
C PHE A 83 -18.90 -2.28 12.42
N LYS A 84 -19.57 -1.80 13.46
CA LYS A 84 -20.98 -2.10 13.75
C LYS A 84 -21.90 -1.62 12.62
N SER A 85 -21.65 -0.45 12.05
CA SER A 85 -22.40 0.07 10.90
C SER A 85 -22.25 -0.84 9.67
N TYR A 86 -21.02 -1.25 9.35
CA TYR A 86 -20.76 -2.14 8.21
C TYR A 86 -21.40 -3.52 8.39
N PHE A 87 -21.38 -4.08 9.61
CA PHE A 87 -21.85 -5.43 9.91
C PHE A 87 -23.27 -5.50 10.50
N GLY A 88 -23.96 -4.40 10.74
CA GLY A 88 -25.21 -4.36 11.52
C GLY A 88 -26.31 -5.32 11.04
N ASN A 89 -26.37 -5.59 9.74
CA ASN A 89 -27.31 -6.55 9.13
C ASN A 89 -26.61 -7.74 8.45
N ARG A 90 -25.31 -7.96 8.72
CA ARG A 90 -24.49 -8.97 8.06
C ARG A 90 -24.06 -10.05 9.05
N LYS A 91 -23.98 -11.31 8.59
CA LYS A 91 -23.32 -12.36 9.37
C LYS A 91 -21.83 -12.05 9.49
N ILE A 92 -21.38 -11.91 10.73
CA ILE A 92 -19.97 -11.71 11.07
C ILE A 92 -19.28 -13.08 11.08
N ASN A 93 -18.21 -13.23 10.30
CA ASN A 93 -17.39 -14.45 10.33
C ASN A 93 -16.46 -14.46 11.56
N VAL A 94 -15.79 -15.59 11.82
CA VAL A 94 -14.94 -15.76 13.01
C VAL A 94 -13.83 -14.70 13.08
N ASN A 95 -13.17 -14.41 11.97
CA ASN A 95 -12.08 -13.42 11.93
C ASN A 95 -12.59 -12.01 12.26
N ALA A 96 -13.73 -11.62 11.71
CA ALA A 96 -14.35 -10.33 12.00
C ALA A 96 -14.77 -10.23 13.47
N ARG A 97 -15.21 -11.33 14.10
CA ARG A 97 -15.50 -11.37 15.55
C ARG A 97 -14.25 -11.22 16.40
N ILE A 98 -13.13 -11.83 16.02
CA ILE A 98 -11.84 -11.65 16.69
C ILE A 98 -11.42 -10.18 16.64
N ILE A 99 -11.52 -9.55 15.47
CA ILE A 99 -11.21 -8.13 15.27
C ILE A 99 -12.10 -7.23 16.15
N LEU A 100 -13.40 -7.51 16.22
CA LEU A 100 -14.34 -6.79 17.09
C LEU A 100 -13.92 -6.90 18.57
N ASN A 101 -13.66 -8.12 19.05
CA ASN A 101 -13.24 -8.33 20.44
C ASN A 101 -11.92 -7.60 20.75
N LYS A 102 -10.94 -7.64 19.83
CA LYS A 102 -9.68 -6.89 19.98
C LYS A 102 -9.91 -5.39 20.15
N MET A 103 -10.84 -4.81 19.38
CA MET A 103 -11.21 -3.39 19.49
C MET A 103 -11.89 -3.08 20.82
N GLU A 104 -12.85 -3.90 21.26
CA GLU A 104 -13.58 -3.70 22.53
C GLU A 104 -12.64 -3.81 23.74
N THR A 105 -11.80 -4.84 23.79
CA THR A 105 -10.77 -5.00 24.83
C THR A 105 -9.75 -3.86 24.81
N SER A 106 -9.33 -3.41 23.62
CA SER A 106 -8.39 -2.29 23.51
C SER A 106 -8.99 -0.99 24.05
N LEU A 107 -10.30 -0.78 23.85
CA LEU A 107 -11.01 0.38 24.38
C LEU A 107 -11.10 0.31 25.90
N GLU A 108 -11.54 -0.82 26.45
CA GLU A 108 -11.63 -1.05 27.89
C GLU A 108 -10.27 -0.86 28.58
N ASN A 109 -9.20 -1.43 28.03
CA ASN A 109 -7.84 -1.26 28.54
C ASN A 109 -7.38 0.20 28.50
N THR A 110 -7.74 0.95 27.46
CA THR A 110 -7.36 2.37 27.34
C THR A 110 -8.11 3.23 28.36
N ILE A 111 -9.40 2.93 28.59
CA ILE A 111 -10.23 3.63 29.59
C ILE A 111 -9.72 3.34 31.01
N ASN A 112 -9.34 2.11 31.32
CA ASN A 112 -8.93 1.72 32.68
C ASN A 112 -7.44 1.93 32.97
N SER A 113 -6.63 2.26 31.97
CA SER A 113 -5.19 2.49 32.13
C SER A 113 -4.88 3.86 32.75
N ARG A 114 -3.78 3.91 33.52
CA ARG A 114 -3.17 5.14 34.04
C ARG A 114 -2.19 5.79 33.06
N SER A 115 -1.95 5.18 31.90
CA SER A 115 -1.07 5.74 30.88
C SER A 115 -1.74 6.92 30.19
N GLU A 116 -0.98 7.98 29.92
CA GLU A 116 -1.43 9.13 29.14
C GLU A 116 -1.16 8.96 27.65
N MET A 117 -0.23 8.08 27.30
CA MET A 117 0.24 7.85 25.94
C MET A 117 0.10 6.38 25.55
N PHE A 118 -0.32 6.14 24.32
CA PHE A 118 -0.58 4.81 23.80
C PHE A 118 -0.15 4.70 22.35
N ASN A 119 0.06 3.47 21.90
CA ASN A 119 0.25 3.20 20.48
C ASN A 119 -1.00 3.53 19.66
N ASN A 120 -0.87 3.58 18.34
CA ASN A 120 -2.03 3.70 17.46
C ASN A 120 -2.88 2.41 17.60
N PRO A 121 -4.21 2.53 17.82
CA PRO A 121 -5.08 1.36 18.01
C PRO A 121 -5.10 0.40 16.82
N LEU A 122 -4.75 0.84 15.60
CA LEU A 122 -4.62 -0.05 14.44
C LEU A 122 -3.55 -1.13 14.63
N ILE A 123 -2.51 -0.86 15.42
CA ILE A 123 -1.44 -1.83 15.70
C ILE A 123 -1.98 -3.03 16.47
N ASP A 124 -2.94 -2.82 17.37
CA ASP A 124 -3.47 -3.85 18.26
C ASP A 124 -4.57 -4.69 17.58
N VAL A 125 -5.18 -4.14 16.53
CA VAL A 125 -6.37 -4.69 15.87
C VAL A 125 -6.04 -5.52 14.63
N LEU A 126 -4.97 -5.17 13.90
CA LEU A 126 -4.44 -5.93 12.78
C LEU A 126 -3.82 -7.28 13.23
#